data_AF-A0A7S1E7M2-F1
#
_entry.id   AF-A0A7S1E7M2-F1
#
_cell.length_a   1.000
_cell.length_b   1.000
_cell.length_c   1.000
_cell.angle_alpha   90.00
_cell.angle_beta   90.00
_cell.angle_gamma   90.00
#
_symmetry.space_group_name_H-M   'P 1'
#
loop_
_entity.id
_entity.type
_entity.pdbx_description
1 polymer ?
#
loop_
_entity_poly.entity_id
_entity_poly.type
_entity_poly.pdbx_seq_one_letter_code
_entity_poly.pdbx_strand_id
1 'polypeptide(L)'
;TPYDPNWAHDKPYPTIASVSEVGSTWCGRCCSFNAPGFRKTKYEVRAGIYDEEAPNGAPVLWTHEKAETCGANVYLGQTDSGQLRVPCCCNLPYLVTKDANGAQLGKTQYLCDACLFVPKFSVHDRNDNEVYRLRPDTCFFGCCVRCRCTCNTKDGKCCRVPFLVRDPKTLEQKGGQVTDLWAGVASECCTHRGTYQIQYPPQCDNSMRATLQGSALLVDLVIFEQDQD
;
A
#
# COMPACT_ATOMS: atom_id res chain seq x y z
N THR A 1 14.07 5.91 20.58
CA THR A 1 15.45 5.44 20.29
C THR A 1 16.02 6.29 19.18
N PRO A 2 17.32 6.63 19.21
CA PRO A 2 17.94 7.42 18.15
C PRO A 2 17.94 6.61 16.84
N TYR A 3 17.57 7.27 15.74
CA TYR A 3 17.61 6.73 14.39
C TYR A 3 19.06 6.40 13.98
N ASP A 4 19.29 5.25 13.38
CA ASP A 4 20.57 4.86 12.80
C ASP A 4 20.66 5.35 11.34
N PRO A 5 21.47 6.38 11.03
CA PRO A 5 21.61 6.90 9.67
C PRO A 5 22.20 5.90 8.67
N ASN A 6 22.85 4.84 9.16
CA ASN A 6 23.46 3.81 8.32
C ASN A 6 22.49 2.69 7.94
N TRP A 7 21.27 2.68 8.48
CA TRP A 7 20.24 1.70 8.13
C TRP A 7 19.94 1.70 6.61
N ALA A 8 20.05 2.88 5.98
CA ALA A 8 19.81 3.08 4.55
C ALA A 8 20.93 2.53 3.63
N HIS A 9 22.15 2.35 4.14
CA HIS A 9 23.35 2.09 3.34
C HIS A 9 24.05 0.76 3.65
N ASP A 10 23.99 0.26 4.89
CA ASP A 10 24.88 -0.83 5.31
C ASP A 10 24.23 -2.22 5.27
N LYS A 11 22.91 -2.31 5.08
CA LYS A 11 22.20 -3.59 5.06
C LYS A 11 21.72 -3.95 3.65
N PRO A 12 22.03 -5.15 3.12
CA PRO A 12 21.43 -5.61 1.89
C PRO A 12 19.91 -5.66 2.08
N TYR A 13 19.16 -5.04 1.17
CA TYR A 13 17.71 -5.09 1.20
C TYR A 13 17.27 -6.56 1.08
N PRO A 14 16.37 -7.06 1.95
CA PRO A 14 16.03 -8.48 1.96
C PRO A 14 15.42 -8.87 0.61
N THR A 15 15.91 -9.97 0.05
CA THR A 15 15.35 -10.54 -1.19
C THR A 15 14.01 -11.23 -0.93
N ILE A 16 13.82 -11.74 0.30
CA ILE A 16 12.61 -12.42 0.74
C ILE A 16 12.25 -11.90 2.14
N ALA A 17 11.01 -11.45 2.30
CA ALA A 17 10.44 -11.05 3.57
C ALA A 17 8.98 -11.48 3.65
N SER A 18 8.52 -11.81 4.85
CA SER A 18 7.11 -12.09 5.13
C SER A 18 6.45 -10.88 5.77
N VAL A 19 5.22 -10.60 5.36
CA VAL A 19 4.40 -9.53 5.94
C VAL A 19 3.23 -10.16 6.65
N SER A 20 3.03 -9.79 7.91
CA SER A 20 1.91 -10.27 8.72
C SER A 20 1.28 -9.13 9.48
N GLU A 21 -0.04 -9.14 9.58
CA GLU A 21 -0.75 -8.20 10.43
C GLU A 21 -0.73 -8.68 11.88
N VAL A 22 -0.31 -7.81 12.79
CA VAL A 22 -0.19 -8.10 14.22
C VAL A 22 -1.03 -7.14 15.05
N GLY A 23 -1.55 -7.63 16.18
CA GLY A 23 -2.19 -6.77 17.18
C GLY A 23 -3.64 -6.35 16.90
N SER A 24 -4.28 -6.84 15.82
CA SER A 24 -5.73 -6.71 15.68
C SER A 24 -6.44 -7.75 16.53
N THR A 25 -7.23 -7.28 17.50
CA THR A 25 -8.12 -8.15 18.28
C THR A 25 -9.30 -8.58 17.40
N TRP A 26 -9.88 -9.75 17.69
CA TRP A 26 -11.05 -10.27 17.00
C TRP A 26 -12.20 -9.23 16.97
N CYS A 27 -12.46 -8.55 18.09
CA CYS A 27 -13.46 -7.48 18.15
C CYS A 27 -13.14 -6.29 17.21
N GLY A 28 -11.85 -5.95 17.06
CA GLY A 28 -11.42 -4.90 16.13
C GLY A 28 -11.64 -5.27 14.66
N ARG A 29 -11.61 -6.57 14.32
CA ARG A 29 -11.93 -7.09 12.98
C ARG A 29 -13.44 -7.20 12.73
N CYS A 30 -14.25 -7.44 13.76
CA CYS A 30 -15.71 -7.43 13.62
C CYS A 30 -16.28 -6.00 13.53
N CYS A 31 -15.69 -5.03 14.23
CA CYS A 31 -16.13 -3.64 14.15
C CYS A 31 -15.77 -2.94 12.82
N SER A 32 -14.85 -3.49 12.02
CA SER A 32 -14.55 -2.99 10.68
C SER A 32 -15.72 -3.09 9.72
N PHE A 33 -16.65 -4.04 9.90
CA PHE A 33 -17.83 -4.17 9.05
C PHE A 33 -18.67 -2.87 8.99
N ASN A 34 -18.81 -2.18 10.14
CA ASN A 34 -19.59 -0.94 10.23
C ASN A 34 -18.77 0.33 9.94
N ALA A 35 -17.43 0.23 9.92
CA ALA A 35 -16.53 1.33 9.60
C ALA A 35 -15.23 0.81 8.97
N PRO A 36 -15.27 0.37 7.69
CA PRO A 36 -14.12 -0.27 7.06
C PRO A 36 -12.92 0.68 6.99
N GLY A 37 -11.74 0.15 7.28
CA GLY A 37 -10.54 0.97 7.35
C GLY A 37 -10.45 1.92 8.55
N PHE A 38 -11.42 1.96 9.50
CA PHE A 38 -11.30 2.73 10.76
C PHE A 38 -10.30 2.15 11.74
N ARG A 39 -10.08 0.83 11.70
CA ARG A 39 -9.25 0.12 12.66
C ARG A 39 -7.79 0.57 12.66
N LYS A 40 -7.20 0.59 13.85
CA LYS A 40 -5.75 0.63 14.03
C LYS A 40 -5.16 -0.68 13.47
N THR A 41 -4.15 -0.56 12.62
CA THR A 41 -3.52 -1.71 11.97
C THR A 41 -2.01 -1.62 12.10
N LYS A 42 -1.37 -2.74 12.41
CA LYS A 42 0.09 -2.86 12.41
C LYS A 42 0.48 -4.06 11.56
N TYR A 43 1.35 -3.83 10.59
CA TYR A 43 2.00 -4.88 9.82
C TYR A 43 3.45 -4.99 10.25
N GLU A 44 3.91 -6.21 10.48
CA GLU A 44 5.31 -6.52 10.73
C GLU A 44 5.90 -7.20 9.51
N VAL A 45 7.04 -6.66 9.05
CA VAL A 45 7.81 -7.24 7.97
C VAL A 45 9.01 -7.95 8.57
N ARG A 46 9.08 -9.27 8.39
CA ARG A 46 10.09 -10.15 8.97
C ARG A 46 10.98 -10.75 7.89
N ALA A 47 12.24 -10.99 8.24
CA ALA A 47 13.20 -11.58 7.30
C ALA A 47 12.84 -13.03 6.95
N GLY A 48 13.02 -13.42 5.68
CA GLY A 48 12.85 -14.81 5.25
C GLY A 48 11.42 -15.21 4.92
N ILE A 49 11.22 -16.51 4.71
CA ILE A 49 9.94 -17.12 4.37
C ILE A 49 9.09 -17.23 5.65
N TYR A 50 7.78 -17.01 5.52
CA TYR A 50 6.85 -17.19 6.63
C TYR A 50 6.83 -18.65 7.09
N ASP A 51 6.96 -18.86 8.40
CA ASP A 51 6.89 -20.17 9.05
C ASP A 51 5.62 -20.24 9.92
N GLU A 52 4.73 -21.17 9.61
CA GLU A 52 3.47 -21.38 10.34
C GLU A 52 3.68 -21.94 11.74
N GLU A 53 4.75 -22.71 11.96
CA GLU A 53 5.06 -23.32 13.27
C GLU A 53 5.75 -22.32 14.20
N ALA A 54 6.47 -21.36 13.63
CA ALA A 54 7.15 -20.28 14.34
C ALA A 54 6.84 -18.90 13.73
N PRO A 55 5.59 -18.42 13.78
CA PRO A 55 5.15 -17.19 13.11
C PRO A 55 5.88 -15.92 13.60
N ASN A 56 6.52 -15.99 14.77
CA ASN A 56 7.31 -14.91 15.36
C ASN A 56 8.81 -15.20 15.43
N GLY A 57 9.29 -16.30 14.81
CA GLY A 57 10.67 -16.78 14.94
C GLY A 57 11.71 -15.94 14.18
N ALA A 58 11.31 -15.27 13.10
CA ALA A 58 12.20 -14.43 12.29
C ALA A 58 12.29 -12.99 12.83
N PRO A 59 13.47 -12.33 12.72
CA PRO A 59 13.65 -10.96 13.17
C PRO A 59 12.78 -9.99 12.35
N VAL A 60 12.15 -9.05 13.06
CA VAL A 60 11.42 -7.93 12.45
C VAL A 60 12.43 -6.97 11.82
N LEU A 61 12.21 -6.64 10.55
CA LEU A 61 13.03 -5.70 9.79
C LEU A 61 12.52 -4.27 9.92
N TRP A 62 11.22 -4.11 9.69
CA TRP A 62 10.47 -2.86 9.85
C TRP A 62 9.00 -3.17 10.09
N THR A 63 8.27 -2.14 10.46
CA THR A 63 6.84 -2.20 10.73
C THR A 63 6.12 -1.10 9.96
N HIS A 64 4.87 -1.37 9.61
CA HIS A 64 3.99 -0.39 9.02
C HIS A 64 2.77 -0.21 9.91
N GLU A 65 2.57 1.00 10.42
CA GLU A 65 1.58 1.29 11.43
C GLU A 65 0.60 2.35 10.95
N LYS A 66 -0.68 2.10 11.21
CA LYS A 66 -1.79 3.00 10.94
C LYS A 66 -2.58 3.18 12.23
N ALA A 67 -2.85 4.42 12.60
CA ALA A 67 -3.79 4.72 13.68
C ALA A 67 -5.25 4.56 13.22
N GLU A 68 -6.20 4.97 14.05
CA GLU A 68 -7.59 5.02 13.64
C GLU A 68 -7.81 6.14 12.60
N THR A 69 -8.17 5.78 11.37
CA THR A 69 -8.38 6.73 10.26
C THR A 69 -9.65 6.39 9.50
N CYS A 70 -10.33 7.33 8.86
CA CYS A 70 -11.54 7.03 8.08
C CYS A 70 -11.19 6.50 6.67
N GLY A 71 -10.69 5.27 6.61
CA GLY A 71 -10.25 4.60 5.37
C GLY A 71 -11.39 4.37 4.36
N ALA A 72 -12.61 4.12 4.84
CA ALA A 72 -13.84 4.17 4.05
C ALA A 72 -14.64 5.43 4.43
N ASN A 73 -15.10 6.21 3.46
CA ASN A 73 -16.04 7.31 3.71
C ASN A 73 -17.46 6.95 3.31
N VAL A 74 -18.35 7.78 3.84
CA VAL A 74 -19.81 7.87 3.62
C VAL A 74 -20.27 8.15 2.19
N TYR A 75 -19.37 8.48 1.24
CA TYR A 75 -19.77 8.78 -0.14
C TYR A 75 -19.67 7.54 -1.03
N LEU A 76 -20.83 6.96 -1.32
CA LEU A 76 -21.01 5.84 -2.22
C LEU A 76 -21.27 6.38 -3.63
N GLY A 77 -20.24 6.38 -4.48
CA GLY A 77 -20.44 6.51 -5.91
C GLY A 77 -21.02 5.19 -6.43
N GLN A 78 -22.27 5.17 -6.87
CA GLN A 78 -22.83 3.97 -7.49
C GLN A 78 -22.30 3.87 -8.93
N THR A 79 -21.58 2.80 -9.24
CA THR A 79 -21.14 2.47 -10.59
C THR A 79 -21.92 1.24 -11.08
N ASP A 80 -21.87 0.98 -12.38
CA ASP A 80 -22.47 -0.23 -12.97
C ASP A 80 -21.84 -1.54 -12.44
N SER A 81 -20.68 -1.43 -11.78
CA SER A 81 -19.90 -2.54 -11.23
C SER A 81 -19.96 -2.64 -9.70
N GLY A 82 -20.70 -1.77 -9.01
CA GLY A 82 -20.82 -1.79 -7.54
C GLY A 82 -20.73 -0.42 -6.88
N GLN A 83 -20.47 -0.40 -5.58
CA GLN A 83 -20.31 0.83 -4.81
C GLN A 83 -18.83 1.23 -4.76
N LEU A 84 -18.48 2.36 -5.37
CA LEU A 84 -17.18 2.98 -5.22
C LEU A 84 -17.16 3.83 -3.96
N ARG A 85 -16.41 3.39 -2.95
CA ARG A 85 -16.21 4.11 -1.70
C ARG A 85 -15.05 5.09 -1.86
N VAL A 86 -15.30 6.38 -1.68
CA VAL A 86 -14.28 7.43 -1.80
C VAL A 86 -13.86 7.88 -0.41
N PRO A 87 -12.58 7.81 0.03
CA PRO A 87 -12.16 8.10 1.42
C PRO A 87 -12.49 9.47 2.03
N CYS A 88 -12.58 9.46 3.37
CA CYS A 88 -12.47 10.55 4.35
C CYS A 88 -11.58 11.73 4.05
N CYS A 89 -11.90 12.74 3.23
CA CYS A 89 -10.97 13.87 3.07
C CYS A 89 -10.59 14.55 4.41
N CYS A 90 -11.44 14.45 5.43
CA CYS A 90 -11.19 14.94 6.79
C CYS A 90 -10.34 13.99 7.67
N ASN A 91 -10.21 12.71 7.31
CA ASN A 91 -9.47 11.71 8.09
C ASN A 91 -8.94 10.60 7.17
N LEU A 92 -7.98 10.96 6.31
CA LEU A 92 -7.46 10.09 5.26
C LEU A 92 -6.59 8.95 5.82
N PRO A 93 -6.65 7.76 5.20
CA PRO A 93 -5.82 6.64 5.61
C PRO A 93 -4.35 6.90 5.29
N TYR A 94 -3.48 6.49 6.21
CA TYR A 94 -2.03 6.58 6.08
C TYR A 94 -1.37 5.38 6.74
N LEU A 95 -0.10 5.16 6.41
CA LEU A 95 0.73 4.10 6.92
C LEU A 95 2.14 4.64 7.20
N VAL A 96 2.54 4.64 8.47
CA VAL A 96 3.88 5.08 8.89
C VAL A 96 4.80 3.87 8.90
N THR A 97 5.92 3.99 8.20
CA THR A 97 6.95 2.95 8.17
C THR A 97 8.00 3.26 9.24
N LYS A 98 8.26 2.30 10.11
CA LYS A 98 9.25 2.40 11.20
C LYS A 98 10.24 1.25 11.12
N ASP A 99 11.50 1.51 11.45
CA ASP A 99 12.50 0.46 11.56
C ASP A 99 12.21 -0.51 12.74
N ALA A 100 13.02 -1.55 12.88
CA ALA A 100 12.94 -2.50 13.99
C ALA A 100 13.09 -1.85 15.39
N ASN A 101 13.71 -0.67 15.46
CA ASN A 101 13.92 0.08 16.70
C ASN A 101 12.77 1.06 17.00
N GLY A 102 11.78 1.17 16.11
CA GLY A 102 10.65 2.10 16.20
C GLY A 102 10.92 3.51 15.68
N ALA A 103 12.07 3.78 15.06
CA ALA A 103 12.35 5.05 14.42
C ALA A 103 11.63 5.16 13.07
N GLN A 104 10.99 6.30 12.81
CA GLN A 104 10.27 6.53 11.56
C GLN A 104 11.24 6.62 10.38
N LEU A 105 10.97 5.83 9.34
CA LEU A 105 11.67 5.81 8.06
C LEU A 105 10.97 6.69 7.01
N GLY A 106 9.65 6.69 7.03
CA GLY A 106 8.82 7.44 6.10
C GLY A 106 7.34 7.18 6.33
N LYS A 107 6.49 7.79 5.51
CA LYS A 107 5.03 7.70 5.64
C LYS A 107 4.38 7.71 4.28
N THR A 108 3.45 6.80 4.04
CA THR A 108 2.54 6.89 2.89
C THR A 108 1.18 7.35 3.36
N GLN A 109 0.55 8.27 2.64
CA GLN A 109 -0.76 8.81 2.96
C GLN A 109 -1.62 8.93 1.71
N TYR A 110 -2.91 8.64 1.83
CA TYR A 110 -3.88 8.89 0.76
C TYR A 110 -4.04 10.40 0.53
N LEU A 111 -4.17 10.80 -0.73
CA LEU A 111 -4.41 12.17 -1.14
C LEU A 111 -5.86 12.34 -1.61
N CYS A 112 -6.59 13.24 -0.96
CA CYS A 112 -7.87 13.74 -1.46
C CYS A 112 -7.64 15.02 -2.28
N ASP A 113 -8.10 15.02 -3.53
CA ASP A 113 -8.14 16.19 -4.40
C ASP A 113 -9.48 16.24 -5.16
N ALA A 114 -9.63 17.19 -6.10
CA ALA A 114 -10.86 17.36 -6.89
C ALA A 114 -11.28 16.13 -7.73
N CYS A 115 -10.35 15.25 -8.08
CA CYS A 115 -10.59 14.01 -8.81
C CYS A 115 -10.71 12.83 -7.83
N LEU A 116 -11.78 12.86 -7.03
CA LEU A 116 -12.05 11.94 -5.91
C LEU A 116 -12.10 10.46 -6.31
N PHE A 117 -12.49 10.15 -7.54
CA PHE A 117 -12.67 8.78 -8.05
C PHE A 117 -11.37 8.10 -8.49
N VAL A 118 -10.24 8.80 -8.41
CA VAL A 118 -8.92 8.22 -8.71
C VAL A 118 -8.14 8.12 -7.39
N PRO A 119 -7.72 6.92 -6.95
CA PRO A 119 -6.88 6.78 -5.78
C PRO A 119 -5.49 7.35 -6.04
N LYS A 120 -5.02 8.21 -5.13
CA LYS A 120 -3.72 8.87 -5.16
C LYS A 120 -3.10 8.77 -3.78
N PHE A 121 -1.78 8.61 -3.73
CA PHE A 121 -1.05 8.54 -2.48
C PHE A 121 0.21 9.41 -2.54
N SER A 122 0.47 10.15 -1.48
CA SER A 122 1.73 10.83 -1.24
C SER A 122 2.66 9.93 -0.43
N VAL A 123 3.91 9.82 -0.86
CA VAL A 123 4.96 9.11 -0.14
C VAL A 123 5.94 10.15 0.40
N HIS A 124 6.07 10.17 1.72
CA HIS A 124 6.88 11.11 2.47
C HIS A 124 8.10 10.44 3.05
N ASP A 125 9.21 11.19 3.10
CA ASP A 125 10.41 10.78 3.81
C ASP A 125 10.25 10.87 5.34
N ARG A 126 11.33 10.61 6.07
CA ARG A 126 11.40 10.72 7.53
C ARG A 126 11.06 12.11 8.06
N ASN A 127 11.35 13.15 7.30
CA ASN A 127 11.14 14.55 7.67
C ASN A 127 9.76 15.07 7.23
N ASP A 128 8.87 14.19 6.78
CA ASP A 128 7.54 14.51 6.25
C ASP A 128 7.59 15.36 4.97
N ASN A 129 8.69 15.28 4.20
CA ASN A 129 8.75 15.86 2.86
C ASN A 129 8.18 14.87 1.84
N GLU A 130 7.24 15.33 0.99
CA GLU A 130 6.73 14.52 -0.12
C GLU A 130 7.86 14.29 -1.14
N VAL A 131 8.29 13.03 -1.27
CA VAL A 131 9.34 12.61 -2.22
C VAL A 131 8.73 12.04 -3.47
N TYR A 132 7.66 11.25 -3.34
CA TYR A 132 6.97 10.65 -4.47
C TYR A 132 5.46 10.81 -4.38
N ARG A 133 4.84 10.83 -5.55
CA ARG A 133 3.39 10.71 -5.71
C ARG A 133 3.07 9.42 -6.44
N LEU A 134 2.33 8.55 -5.78
CA LEU A 134 1.87 7.29 -6.33
C LEU A 134 0.46 7.48 -6.89
N ARG A 135 0.31 7.33 -8.21
CA ARG A 135 -0.99 7.48 -8.88
C ARG A 135 -1.05 6.68 -10.18
N PRO A 136 -2.23 6.21 -10.59
CA PRO A 136 -2.39 5.59 -11.88
C PRO A 136 -2.33 6.63 -13.01
N ASP A 137 -2.14 6.14 -14.23
CA ASP A 137 -2.44 6.92 -15.43
C ASP A 137 -3.93 7.26 -15.45
N THR A 138 -4.25 8.49 -15.84
CA THR A 138 -5.63 8.97 -15.89
C THR A 138 -5.97 9.54 -17.26
N CYS A 139 -7.22 9.39 -17.70
CA CYS A 139 -7.78 10.10 -18.85
C CYS A 139 -8.84 11.13 -18.39
N PHE A 140 -9.46 11.83 -19.34
CA PHE A 140 -10.50 12.85 -19.11
C PHE A 140 -10.18 13.79 -17.95
N PHE A 141 -9.17 14.66 -18.13
CA PHE A 141 -8.73 15.65 -17.14
C PHE A 141 -8.37 15.09 -15.75
N GLY A 142 -8.09 13.79 -15.63
CA GLY A 142 -7.71 13.19 -14.35
C GLY A 142 -8.83 12.46 -13.63
N CYS A 143 -10.03 12.42 -14.20
CA CYS A 143 -11.23 11.87 -13.55
C CYS A 143 -11.36 10.36 -13.69
N CYS A 144 -10.73 9.75 -14.70
CA CYS A 144 -10.90 8.33 -14.98
C CYS A 144 -9.55 7.61 -14.97
N VAL A 145 -9.47 6.45 -14.32
CA VAL A 145 -8.29 5.58 -14.36
C VAL A 145 -8.13 5.00 -15.76
N ARG A 146 -6.95 5.14 -16.35
CA ARG A 146 -6.60 4.52 -17.63
C ARG A 146 -5.96 3.17 -17.37
N CYS A 147 -6.75 2.10 -17.48
CA CYS A 147 -6.25 0.74 -17.44
C CYS A 147 -5.24 0.50 -18.56
N ARG A 148 -4.19 -0.28 -18.27
CA ARG A 148 -3.31 -0.84 -19.31
C ARG A 148 -3.86 -2.20 -19.70
N CYS A 149 -4.35 -2.29 -20.94
CA CYS A 149 -4.82 -3.54 -21.51
C CYS A 149 -3.63 -4.35 -21.99
N THR A 150 -3.18 -5.31 -21.18
CA THR A 150 -2.16 -6.28 -21.59
C THR A 150 -2.87 -7.56 -22.01
N CYS A 151 -3.37 -7.58 -23.24
CA CYS A 151 -4.07 -8.74 -23.83
C CYS A 151 -3.11 -9.89 -24.19
N ASN A 152 -2.07 -10.12 -23.39
CA ASN A 152 -1.20 -11.28 -23.52
C ASN A 152 -1.63 -12.33 -22.48
N THR A 153 -2.05 -13.49 -22.98
CA THR A 153 -2.71 -14.61 -22.29
C THR A 153 -1.88 -15.30 -21.20
N LYS A 154 -0.70 -14.79 -20.86
CA LYS A 154 0.18 -15.38 -19.82
C LYS A 154 -0.01 -14.76 -18.43
N ASP A 155 -0.70 -13.62 -18.35
CA ASP A 155 -0.73 -12.75 -17.16
C ASP A 155 -2.13 -12.58 -16.52
N GLY A 156 -3.15 -13.33 -16.96
CA GLY A 156 -4.38 -13.53 -16.19
C GLY A 156 -5.45 -12.43 -16.19
N LYS A 157 -5.08 -11.14 -16.07
CA LYS A 157 -6.01 -10.00 -16.13
C LYS A 157 -5.76 -9.19 -17.42
N CYS A 158 -6.80 -9.04 -18.24
CA CYS A 158 -6.75 -8.24 -19.48
C CYS A 158 -6.46 -6.76 -19.19
N CYS A 159 -7.01 -6.23 -18.09
CA CYS A 159 -6.85 -4.85 -17.67
C CYS A 159 -6.14 -4.79 -16.31
N ARG A 160 -4.99 -4.11 -16.25
CA ARG A 160 -4.27 -3.83 -15.00
C ARG A 160 -4.13 -2.32 -14.79
N VAL A 161 -4.21 -1.87 -13.54
CA VAL A 161 -4.02 -0.48 -13.16
C VAL A 161 -2.70 -0.35 -12.40
N PRO A 162 -1.59 0.00 -13.08
CA PRO A 162 -0.34 0.25 -12.39
C PRO A 162 -0.40 1.61 -11.67
N PHE A 163 -0.04 1.61 -10.40
CA PHE A 163 0.21 2.81 -9.63
C PHE A 163 1.65 3.25 -9.87
N LEU A 164 1.84 4.31 -10.66
CA LEU A 164 3.16 4.76 -11.07
C LEU A 164 3.76 5.69 -10.02
N VAL A 165 5.04 5.50 -9.72
CA VAL A 165 5.82 6.41 -8.87
C VAL A 165 6.22 7.62 -9.70
N ARG A 166 5.72 8.79 -9.30
CA ARG A 166 5.90 10.06 -10.00
C ARG A 166 6.50 11.12 -9.09
N ASP A 167 7.09 12.13 -9.72
CA ASP A 167 7.49 13.36 -9.04
C ASP A 167 6.26 14.08 -8.46
N PRO A 168 6.29 14.58 -7.22
CA PRO A 168 5.13 15.25 -6.63
C PRO A 168 4.80 16.59 -7.29
N LYS A 169 5.79 17.27 -7.88
CA LYS A 169 5.62 18.58 -8.51
C LYS A 169 5.38 18.46 -10.01
N THR A 170 6.27 17.74 -10.72
CA THR A 170 6.17 17.63 -12.19
C THR A 170 5.22 16.54 -12.64
N LEU A 171 4.85 15.61 -11.75
CA LEU A 171 4.08 14.40 -12.05
C LEU A 171 4.77 13.48 -13.07
N GLU A 172 6.04 13.69 -13.40
CA GLU A 172 6.80 12.83 -14.30
C GLU A 172 7.12 11.49 -13.62
N GLN A 173 7.11 10.40 -14.40
CA GLN A 173 7.40 9.07 -13.87
C GLN A 173 8.88 8.94 -13.50
N LYS A 174 9.16 8.48 -12.26
CA LYS A 174 10.52 8.30 -11.73
C LYS A 174 11.04 6.86 -11.84
N GLY A 175 10.42 6.02 -12.67
CA GLY A 175 10.90 4.66 -12.94
C GLY A 175 10.53 3.59 -11.90
N GLY A 176 9.51 3.83 -11.07
CA GLY A 176 8.93 2.81 -10.18
C GLY A 176 7.43 2.64 -10.38
N GLN A 177 6.87 1.51 -9.95
CA GLN A 177 5.44 1.26 -9.95
C GLN A 177 5.03 0.19 -8.93
N VAL A 178 3.80 0.27 -8.44
CA VAL A 178 3.11 -0.78 -7.69
C VAL A 178 2.03 -1.35 -8.61
N THR A 179 1.97 -2.66 -8.78
CA THR A 179 1.01 -3.31 -9.68
C THR A 179 0.48 -4.59 -9.05
N ASP A 180 -0.84 -4.76 -9.08
CA ASP A 180 -1.49 -6.03 -8.71
C ASP A 180 -1.14 -7.11 -9.75
N LEU A 181 -0.69 -8.25 -9.26
CA LEU A 181 -0.39 -9.45 -10.02
C LEU A 181 -1.50 -10.47 -9.79
N TRP A 182 -1.94 -11.07 -10.89
CA TRP A 182 -2.86 -12.20 -10.84
C TRP A 182 -2.11 -13.47 -10.46
N ALA A 183 -2.45 -14.07 -9.31
CA ALA A 183 -1.80 -15.27 -8.80
C ALA A 183 -2.44 -16.58 -9.33
N GLY A 184 -3.40 -16.50 -10.26
CA GLY A 184 -4.10 -17.64 -10.83
C GLY A 184 -5.41 -18.00 -10.13
N VAL A 185 -6.28 -18.74 -10.82
CA VAL A 185 -7.64 -19.12 -10.36
C VAL A 185 -7.62 -19.85 -9.01
N ALA A 186 -6.67 -20.77 -8.80
CA ALA A 186 -6.59 -21.55 -7.56
C ALA A 186 -6.13 -20.69 -6.36
N SER A 187 -5.22 -19.75 -6.57
CA SER A 187 -4.75 -18.83 -5.52
C SER A 187 -5.80 -17.77 -5.18
N GLU A 188 -6.54 -17.28 -6.17
CA GLU A 188 -7.64 -16.34 -5.92
C GLU A 188 -8.83 -17.01 -5.23
N CYS A 189 -9.20 -18.24 -5.62
CA CYS A 189 -10.34 -18.96 -5.03
C CYS A 189 -10.06 -19.46 -3.59
N CYS A 190 -8.82 -19.87 -3.29
CA CYS A 190 -8.49 -20.47 -1.99
C CYS A 190 -7.83 -19.50 -1.01
N THR A 191 -6.98 -18.58 -1.50
CA THR A 191 -6.17 -17.72 -0.63
C THR A 191 -6.58 -16.26 -0.64
N HIS A 192 -7.42 -15.78 -1.56
CA HIS A 192 -7.92 -14.39 -1.65
C HIS A 192 -6.86 -13.30 -1.32
N ARG A 193 -5.57 -13.58 -1.57
CA ARG A 193 -4.45 -12.72 -1.23
C ARG A 193 -3.97 -12.02 -2.50
N GLY A 194 -4.06 -10.69 -2.52
CA GLY A 194 -3.48 -9.87 -3.58
C GLY A 194 -1.96 -10.07 -3.63
N THR A 195 -1.43 -10.33 -4.82
CA THR A 195 0.03 -10.43 -5.02
C THR A 195 0.50 -9.13 -5.65
N TYR A 196 1.37 -8.38 -5.00
CA TYR A 196 1.83 -7.10 -5.53
C TYR A 196 3.25 -7.18 -6.07
N GLN A 197 3.45 -6.67 -7.29
CA GLN A 197 4.76 -6.34 -7.80
C GLN A 197 5.10 -4.89 -7.43
N ILE A 198 6.24 -4.70 -6.78
CA ILE A 198 6.77 -3.38 -6.47
C ILE A 198 8.07 -3.21 -7.23
N GLN A 199 8.10 -2.23 -8.13
CA GLN A 199 9.29 -1.78 -8.83
C GLN A 199 9.75 -0.48 -8.20
N TYR A 200 10.96 -0.48 -7.66
CA TYR A 200 11.54 0.69 -7.00
C TYR A 200 12.17 1.63 -8.02
N PRO A 201 12.06 2.96 -7.83
CA PRO A 201 12.82 3.93 -8.61
C PRO A 201 14.34 3.65 -8.57
N PRO A 202 15.08 3.99 -9.63
CA PRO A 202 16.54 3.94 -9.60
C PRO A 202 17.07 4.87 -8.50
N GLN A 203 18.12 4.45 -7.80
CA GLN A 203 18.75 5.21 -6.70
C GLN A 203 17.85 5.44 -5.47
N CYS A 204 16.76 4.68 -5.32
CA CYS A 204 15.94 4.66 -4.12
C CYS A 204 16.71 4.03 -2.95
N ASP A 205 16.83 4.74 -1.83
CA ASP A 205 17.46 4.27 -0.60
C ASP A 205 16.61 3.18 0.08
N ASN A 206 17.18 2.39 0.98
CA ASN A 206 16.44 1.32 1.62
C ASN A 206 15.21 1.84 2.39
N SER A 207 15.23 3.10 2.87
CA SER A 207 14.18 3.65 3.74
C SER A 207 12.96 3.94 2.91
N MET A 208 13.18 4.50 1.74
CA MET A 208 12.14 4.74 0.78
C MET A 208 11.66 3.44 0.12
N ARG A 209 12.52 2.43 -0.07
CA ARG A 209 12.05 1.10 -0.51
C ARG A 209 11.10 0.47 0.50
N ALA A 210 11.45 0.46 1.78
CA ALA A 210 10.53 -0.01 2.83
C ALA A 210 9.25 0.83 2.84
N THR A 211 9.35 2.17 2.72
CA THR A 211 8.17 3.05 2.67
C THR A 211 7.28 2.79 1.46
N LEU A 212 7.86 2.47 0.29
CA LEU A 212 7.14 2.06 -0.93
C LEU A 212 6.49 0.67 -0.81
N GLN A 213 6.99 -0.22 0.06
CA GLN A 213 6.23 -1.42 0.42
C GLN A 213 5.01 -1.08 1.26
N GLY A 214 5.17 -0.14 2.20
CA GLY A 214 4.05 0.40 2.95
C GLY A 214 3.00 1.04 2.03
N SER A 215 3.40 1.65 0.91
CA SER A 215 2.44 2.21 -0.04
C SER A 215 1.64 1.11 -0.76
N ALA A 216 2.25 -0.02 -1.11
CA ALA A 216 1.54 -1.16 -1.67
C ALA A 216 0.52 -1.75 -0.67
N LEU A 217 0.89 -1.88 0.61
CA LEU A 217 -0.04 -2.31 1.66
C LEU A 217 -1.19 -1.32 1.86
N LEU A 218 -0.92 -0.02 1.77
CA LEU A 218 -1.97 0.99 1.89
C LEU A 218 -2.91 0.98 0.67
N VAL A 219 -2.38 0.72 -0.53
CA VAL A 219 -3.18 0.51 -1.75
C VAL A 219 -4.12 -0.70 -1.56
N ASP A 220 -3.59 -1.81 -1.06
CA ASP A 220 -4.37 -3.01 -0.74
C ASP A 220 -5.49 -2.73 0.29
N LEU A 221 -5.14 -2.09 1.41
CA LEU A 221 -6.08 -1.73 2.47
C LEU A 221 -7.21 -0.79 2.00
N VAL A 222 -6.89 0.18 1.14
CA VAL A 222 -7.88 1.18 0.70
C VAL A 222 -8.76 0.66 -0.42
N ILE A 223 -8.20 -0.13 -1.35
CA ILE A 223 -8.91 -0.54 -2.56
C ILE A 223 -9.58 -1.89 -2.40
N PHE A 224 -8.94 -2.86 -1.76
CA PHE A 224 -9.36 -4.27 -1.84
C PHE A 224 -9.90 -4.83 -0.51
N GLU A 225 -9.43 -4.36 0.65
CA GLU A 225 -10.04 -4.74 1.94
C GLU A 225 -11.53 -4.28 2.01
N GLN A 226 -11.94 -3.32 1.17
CA GLN A 226 -13.32 -2.82 1.12
C GLN A 226 -14.27 -3.66 0.25
N ASP A 227 -13.74 -4.54 -0.61
CA ASP A 227 -14.53 -5.44 -1.47
C ASP A 227 -14.80 -6.81 -0.81
N GLN A 228 -14.16 -7.09 0.34
CA GLN A 228 -14.20 -8.39 1.04
C GLN A 228 -15.11 -8.41 2.29
N ASP A 229 -15.74 -7.28 2.65
CA ASP A 229 -16.75 -7.14 3.72
C ASP A 229 -18.14 -6.85 3.14
#